data_AF-A0A7J5Y592-F1
#
_entry.id   AF-A0A7J5Y592-F1
#
_cell.length_a   1.000
_cell.length_b   1.000
_cell.length_c   1.000
_cell.angle_alpha   90.00
_cell.angle_beta   90.00
_cell.angle_gamma   90.00
#
_symmetry.space_group_name_H-M   'P 1'
#
loop_
_entity.id
_entity.type
_entity.pdbx_description
1 polymer ?
#
loop_
_entity_poly.entity_id
_entity_poly.type
_entity_poly.pdbx_seq_one_letter_code
_entity_poly.pdbx_strand_id
1 'polypeptide(L)'
;MLQLVKELIQQYHHYQCQRLRESSRLLFEYDSLLEDPNYGRNMEIYAGRKNSWTGEFSARFLLKLPVDFSNIPVYLLKDTALDPGEDVALLSVSFEDAEATQVFPKLYLSPSIEHALGGSSALHIPAFPSGGCLIDYVPQVCQLLNNKVQYIIQGYHKRESTSLPSSATLEWASSSMMQWDSQNSPFY
;
A
#
# COMPACT_ATOMS: atom_id res chain seq x y z
N MET A 1 -2.83 -26.63 14.92
CA MET A 1 -2.01 -26.52 13.69
C MET A 1 -1.55 -25.08 13.43
N LEU A 2 -2.46 -24.11 13.32
CA LEU A 2 -2.13 -22.70 13.05
C LEU A 2 -1.13 -22.08 14.05
N GLN A 3 -1.28 -22.35 15.35
CA GLN A 3 -0.38 -21.82 16.39
C GLN A 3 1.07 -22.33 16.22
N LEU A 4 1.22 -23.62 15.89
CA LEU A 4 2.52 -24.27 15.74
C LEU A 4 3.26 -23.76 14.48
N VAL A 5 2.51 -23.52 13.39
CA VAL A 5 3.06 -22.88 12.19
C VAL A 5 3.49 -21.44 12.49
N LYS A 6 2.70 -20.67 13.27
CA LYS A 6 3.09 -19.32 13.70
C LYS A 6 4.38 -19.33 14.53
N GLU A 7 4.49 -20.22 15.49
CA GLU A 7 5.72 -20.38 16.29
C GLU A 7 6.92 -20.76 15.43
N LEU A 8 6.72 -21.66 14.45
CA LEU A 8 7.79 -22.09 13.55
C LEU A 8 8.26 -20.94 12.63
N ILE A 9 7.34 -20.12 12.15
CA ILE A 9 7.65 -18.90 11.38
C ILE A 9 8.40 -17.89 12.26
N GLN A 10 7.99 -17.70 13.52
CA GLN A 10 8.71 -16.83 14.45
C GLN A 10 10.14 -17.31 14.73
N GLN A 11 10.34 -18.62 14.93
CA GLN A 11 11.67 -19.21 15.08
C GLN A 11 12.50 -19.05 13.81
N TYR A 12 11.89 -19.23 12.63
CA TYR A 12 12.54 -18.99 11.35
C TYR A 12 12.99 -17.52 11.19
N HIS A 13 12.14 -16.57 11.59
CA HIS A 13 12.50 -15.15 11.59
C HIS A 13 13.71 -14.89 12.49
N HIS A 14 13.75 -15.47 13.69
CA HIS A 14 14.90 -15.35 14.59
C HIS A 14 16.18 -15.91 13.98
N TYR A 15 16.09 -17.08 13.33
CA TYR A 15 17.21 -17.67 12.60
C TYR A 15 17.71 -16.76 11.47
N GLN A 16 16.81 -16.15 10.71
CA GLN A 16 17.17 -15.20 9.65
C GLN A 16 17.84 -13.95 10.19
N CYS A 17 17.36 -13.42 11.33
CA CYS A 17 18.02 -12.31 12.01
C CYS A 17 19.45 -12.66 12.45
N GLN A 18 19.68 -13.88 12.95
CA GLN A 18 21.04 -14.32 13.30
C GLN A 18 21.96 -14.37 12.09
N ARG A 19 21.45 -14.79 10.93
CA ARG A 19 22.22 -14.81 9.68
C ARG A 19 22.47 -13.44 9.10
N LEU A 20 21.53 -12.51 9.28
CA LEU A 20 21.70 -11.10 8.90
C LEU A 20 22.89 -10.46 9.61
N ARG A 21 23.22 -10.90 10.85
CA ARG A 21 24.38 -10.40 11.61
C ARG A 21 25.73 -10.66 10.93
N GLU A 22 25.79 -11.54 9.94
CA GLU A 22 26.99 -11.72 9.11
C GLU A 22 27.29 -10.49 8.24
N SER A 23 26.28 -9.62 7.98
CA SER A 23 26.43 -8.34 7.29
C SER A 23 26.12 -7.19 8.23
N SER A 24 27.13 -6.37 8.54
CA SER A 24 26.97 -5.18 9.38
C SER A 24 26.09 -4.12 8.75
N ARG A 25 26.13 -3.96 7.42
CA ARG A 25 25.32 -2.97 6.71
C ARG A 25 23.83 -3.32 6.75
N LEU A 26 23.47 -4.57 6.46
CA LEU A 26 22.07 -4.99 6.48
C LEU A 26 21.51 -5.08 7.91
N LEU A 27 22.36 -5.42 8.88
CA LEU A 27 22.02 -5.33 10.30
C LEU A 27 21.70 -3.88 10.71
N PHE A 28 22.48 -2.90 10.24
CA PHE A 28 22.18 -1.49 10.49
C PHE A 28 20.82 -1.07 9.91
N GLU A 29 20.50 -1.48 8.68
CA GLU A 29 19.18 -1.22 8.07
C GLU A 29 18.05 -1.84 8.90
N TYR A 30 18.25 -3.07 9.38
CA TYR A 30 17.29 -3.76 10.25
C TYR A 30 17.09 -3.04 11.58
N ASP A 31 18.17 -2.74 12.31
CA ASP A 31 18.10 -2.11 13.61
C ASP A 31 17.45 -0.72 13.51
N SER A 32 17.79 0.05 12.46
CA SER A 32 17.17 1.35 12.18
C SER A 32 15.65 1.23 11.93
N LEU A 33 15.21 0.21 11.21
CA LEU A 33 13.78 -0.05 10.98
C LEU A 33 13.05 -0.59 12.21
N LEU A 34 13.77 -1.28 13.10
CA LEU A 34 13.22 -1.81 14.35
C LEU A 34 12.92 -0.71 15.37
N GLU A 35 13.65 0.42 15.32
CA GLU A 35 13.41 1.58 16.17
C GLU A 35 11.99 2.14 15.99
N ASP A 36 11.41 2.04 14.79
CA ASP A 36 10.04 2.43 14.55
C ASP A 36 9.06 1.26 14.84
N PRO A 37 8.17 1.39 15.84
CA PRO A 37 7.25 0.34 16.21
C PRO A 37 6.23 -0.01 15.10
N ASN A 38 6.00 0.89 14.14
CA ASN A 38 5.09 0.66 13.03
C ASN A 38 5.65 -0.35 12.02
N TYR A 39 6.98 -0.34 11.83
CA TYR A 39 7.66 -1.23 10.89
C TYR A 39 8.16 -2.51 11.58
N GLY A 40 8.72 -2.39 12.80
CA GLY A 40 9.38 -3.51 13.48
C GLY A 40 8.50 -4.74 13.73
N ARG A 41 7.19 -4.58 13.97
CA ARG A 41 6.27 -5.71 14.21
C ARG A 41 5.76 -6.38 12.93
N ASN A 42 5.80 -5.68 11.80
CA ASN A 42 5.24 -6.15 10.54
C ASN A 42 6.31 -6.27 9.44
N MET A 43 7.54 -6.58 9.85
CA MET A 43 8.67 -6.77 8.97
C MET A 43 9.10 -8.24 9.00
N GLU A 44 9.32 -8.81 7.82
CA GLU A 44 9.91 -10.13 7.62
C GLU A 44 11.23 -10.02 6.86
N ILE A 45 12.18 -10.88 7.21
CA ILE A 45 13.53 -10.83 6.66
C ILE A 45 13.95 -12.21 6.21
N TYR A 46 14.59 -12.24 5.06
CA TYR A 46 15.20 -13.42 4.50
C TYR A 46 16.66 -13.12 4.16
N ALA A 47 17.59 -13.78 4.82
CA ALA A 47 19.00 -13.78 4.44
C ALA A 47 19.29 -15.01 3.57
N GLY A 48 19.66 -14.79 2.32
CA GLY A 48 20.11 -15.82 1.39
C GLY A 48 21.42 -16.46 1.85
N ARG A 49 21.71 -17.68 1.39
CA ARG A 49 22.97 -18.35 1.72
C ARG A 49 24.11 -17.65 0.99
N LYS A 50 25.17 -17.30 1.74
CA LYS A 50 26.41 -16.79 1.15
C LYS A 50 26.91 -17.80 0.12
N ASN A 51 27.06 -17.37 -1.13
CA ASN A 51 27.54 -18.24 -2.19
C ASN A 51 29.02 -18.57 -1.92
N SER A 52 29.35 -19.85 -1.83
CA SER A 52 30.72 -20.31 -1.56
C SER A 52 31.71 -19.94 -2.67
N TRP A 53 31.21 -19.68 -3.89
CA TRP A 53 32.04 -19.39 -5.06
C TRP A 53 32.23 -17.89 -5.33
N THR A 54 31.17 -17.09 -5.18
CA THR A 54 31.21 -15.63 -5.42
C THR A 54 31.36 -14.82 -4.13
N GLY A 55 31.10 -15.42 -2.96
CA GLY A 55 31.07 -14.72 -1.68
C GLY A 55 29.87 -13.78 -1.51
N GLU A 56 28.99 -13.70 -2.49
CA GLU A 56 27.83 -12.81 -2.50
C GLU A 56 26.80 -13.24 -1.46
N PHE A 57 26.25 -12.24 -0.77
CA PHE A 57 25.21 -12.39 0.23
C PHE A 57 23.98 -11.63 -0.23
N SER A 58 22.91 -12.37 -0.51
CA SER A 58 21.63 -11.76 -0.84
C SER A 58 20.74 -11.66 0.38
N ALA A 59 19.95 -10.61 0.48
CA ALA A 59 18.96 -10.45 1.52
C ALA A 59 17.65 -9.89 0.96
N ARG A 60 16.55 -10.12 1.64
CA ARG A 60 15.25 -9.54 1.29
C ARG A 60 14.54 -9.10 2.55
N PHE A 61 14.05 -7.87 2.50
CA PHE A 61 13.23 -7.27 3.54
C PHE A 61 11.82 -7.15 2.98
N LEU A 62 10.83 -7.59 3.74
CA LEU A 62 9.42 -7.48 3.40
C LEU A 62 8.74 -6.70 4.52
N LEU A 63 8.23 -5.52 4.20
CA LEU A 63 7.58 -4.64 5.17
C LEU A 63 6.11 -4.47 4.83
N LYS A 64 5.23 -4.64 5.82
CA LYS A 64 3.84 -4.19 5.73
C LYS A 64 3.81 -2.68 5.96
N LEU A 65 3.38 -1.94 4.95
CA LEU A 65 3.32 -0.48 5.04
C LEU A 65 2.12 -0.07 5.92
N PRO A 66 2.30 0.83 6.90
CA PRO A 66 1.24 1.33 7.78
C PRO A 66 0.42 2.42 7.06
N VAL A 67 -0.22 2.05 5.96
CA VAL A 67 -1.10 2.94 5.19
C VAL A 67 -2.54 2.53 5.47
N ASP A 68 -3.39 3.50 5.78
CA ASP A 68 -4.81 3.24 6.03
C ASP A 68 -5.59 3.28 4.72
N PHE A 69 -6.04 2.11 4.29
CA PHE A 69 -6.85 1.92 3.09
C PHE A 69 -8.34 1.84 3.41
N SER A 70 -8.73 1.90 4.69
CA SER A 70 -10.13 1.76 5.14
C SER A 70 -11.08 2.83 4.59
N ASN A 71 -10.52 3.99 4.19
CA ASN A 71 -11.28 5.10 3.61
C ASN A 71 -11.51 4.95 2.09
N ILE A 72 -11.00 3.89 1.46
CA ILE A 72 -11.25 3.65 0.03
C ILE A 72 -12.69 3.15 -0.13
N PRO A 73 -13.50 3.76 -1.00
CA PRO A 73 -14.89 3.36 -1.18
C PRO A 73 -15.05 1.91 -1.67
N VAL A 74 -15.94 1.15 -1.01
CA VAL A 74 -16.16 -0.30 -1.24
C VAL A 74 -16.55 -0.66 -2.68
N TYR A 75 -17.13 0.27 -3.44
CA TYR A 75 -17.47 0.02 -4.85
C TYR A 75 -16.25 0.09 -5.80
N LEU A 76 -15.11 0.67 -5.37
CA LEU A 76 -13.82 0.56 -6.06
C LEU A 76 -13.08 -0.73 -5.69
N LEU A 77 -13.47 -1.36 -4.57
CA LEU A 77 -12.83 -2.56 -4.02
C LEU A 77 -13.48 -3.86 -4.51
N LYS A 78 -14.63 -3.79 -5.21
CA LYS A 78 -15.45 -4.95 -5.54
C LYS A 78 -15.13 -5.55 -6.90
N ASP A 79 -14.41 -6.66 -6.88
CA ASP A 79 -14.68 -7.78 -7.79
C ASP A 79 -15.35 -8.89 -6.97
N THR A 80 -16.61 -9.20 -7.28
CA THR A 80 -17.56 -9.90 -6.38
C THR A 80 -17.33 -11.42 -6.27
N ALA A 81 -16.22 -11.93 -6.80
CA ALA A 81 -16.01 -13.36 -7.02
C ALA A 81 -14.94 -14.03 -6.13
N LEU A 82 -14.04 -13.26 -5.52
CA LEU A 82 -13.06 -13.76 -4.55
C LEU A 82 -13.09 -12.86 -3.33
N ASP A 83 -12.96 -13.45 -2.14
CA ASP A 83 -12.61 -12.71 -0.93
C ASP A 83 -11.28 -11.98 -1.21
N PRO A 84 -11.27 -10.64 -1.35
CA PRO A 84 -10.11 -9.91 -1.84
C PRO A 84 -8.93 -9.91 -0.85
N GLY A 85 -9.12 -10.48 0.33
CA GLY A 85 -8.14 -10.50 1.40
C GLY A 85 -8.09 -9.18 2.16
N GLU A 86 -7.11 -9.05 3.05
CA GLU A 86 -6.89 -7.82 3.82
C GLU A 86 -6.31 -6.73 2.91
N ASP A 87 -6.81 -5.50 3.02
CA ASP A 87 -6.31 -4.33 2.30
C ASP A 87 -4.92 -3.93 2.82
N VAL A 88 -3.90 -4.52 2.20
CA VAL A 88 -2.51 -4.42 2.64
C VAL A 88 -1.59 -4.03 1.49
N ALA A 89 -0.65 -3.14 1.77
CA ALA A 89 0.49 -2.86 0.91
C ALA A 89 1.77 -3.44 1.53
N LEU A 90 2.50 -4.23 0.74
CA LEU A 90 3.77 -4.86 1.14
C LEU A 90 4.91 -4.32 0.28
N LEU A 91 5.95 -3.80 0.91
CA LEU A 91 7.18 -3.38 0.24
C LEU A 91 8.25 -4.45 0.42
N SER A 92 8.65 -5.09 -0.68
CA SER A 92 9.72 -6.07 -0.73
C SER A 92 10.97 -5.43 -1.30
N VAL A 93 12.05 -5.38 -0.54
CA VAL A 93 13.34 -4.85 -0.98
C VAL A 93 14.35 -5.97 -1.01
N SER A 94 14.83 -6.31 -2.21
CA SER A 94 15.83 -7.36 -2.41
C SER A 94 17.22 -6.75 -2.63
N PHE A 95 18.18 -7.22 -1.86
CA PHE A 95 19.59 -6.87 -1.90
C PHE A 95 20.35 -8.03 -2.53
N GLU A 96 21.09 -7.79 -3.61
CA GLU A 96 21.95 -8.81 -4.23
C GLU A 96 23.34 -8.88 -3.59
N ASP A 97 23.73 -7.84 -2.85
CA ASP A 97 25.03 -7.72 -2.19
C ASP A 97 24.90 -7.23 -0.74
N ALA A 98 25.88 -7.57 0.09
CA ALA A 98 25.98 -7.17 1.49
C ALA A 98 26.15 -5.64 1.65
N GLU A 99 26.76 -4.97 0.66
CA GLU A 99 27.02 -3.52 0.67
C GLU A 99 25.81 -2.67 0.23
N ALA A 100 24.65 -3.29 -0.05
CA ALA A 100 23.44 -2.61 -0.47
C ALA A 100 23.60 -1.71 -1.73
N THR A 101 24.48 -2.12 -2.65
CA THR A 101 24.75 -1.41 -3.92
C THR A 101 23.71 -1.74 -4.99
N GLN A 102 23.26 -2.98 -5.04
CA GLN A 102 22.24 -3.48 -5.97
C GLN A 102 20.97 -3.82 -5.19
N VAL A 103 20.03 -2.88 -5.24
CA VAL A 103 18.78 -2.94 -4.47
C VAL A 103 17.58 -2.88 -5.41
N PHE A 104 16.71 -3.86 -5.30
CA PHE A 104 15.50 -4.02 -6.11
C PHE A 104 14.25 -3.92 -5.23
N PRO A 105 13.66 -2.72 -5.10
CA PRO A 105 12.39 -2.55 -4.42
C PRO A 105 11.23 -3.01 -5.33
N LYS A 106 10.27 -3.72 -4.74
CA LYS A 106 9.02 -4.17 -5.36
C LYS A 106 7.87 -3.92 -4.40
N LEU A 107 6.88 -3.17 -4.85
CA LEU A 107 5.67 -2.91 -4.09
C LEU A 107 4.57 -3.87 -4.54
N TYR A 108 3.96 -4.55 -3.58
CA TYR A 108 2.81 -5.43 -3.77
C TYR A 108 1.60 -4.79 -3.08
N LEU A 109 0.46 -4.81 -3.77
CA LEU A 109 -0.79 -4.27 -3.28
C LEU A 109 -1.85 -5.37 -3.27
N SER A 110 -2.85 -5.24 -2.40
CA SER A 110 -4.04 -6.08 -2.50
C SER A 110 -4.76 -5.81 -3.84
N PRO A 111 -5.44 -6.82 -4.43
CA PRO A 111 -6.17 -6.63 -5.68
C PRO A 111 -7.17 -5.46 -5.63
N SER A 112 -7.80 -5.26 -4.48
CA SER A 112 -8.75 -4.16 -4.27
C SER A 112 -8.07 -2.79 -4.27
N ILE A 113 -6.93 -2.64 -3.60
CA ILE A 113 -6.15 -1.39 -3.64
C ILE A 113 -5.59 -1.16 -5.05
N GLU A 114 -5.10 -2.20 -5.71
CA GLU A 114 -4.58 -2.12 -7.07
C GLU A 114 -5.66 -1.61 -8.03
N HIS A 115 -6.88 -2.13 -7.94
CA HIS A 115 -8.01 -1.67 -8.75
C HIS A 115 -8.36 -0.21 -8.45
N ALA A 116 -8.45 0.17 -7.17
CA ALA A 116 -8.77 1.53 -6.76
C ALA A 116 -7.73 2.56 -7.24
N LEU A 117 -6.45 2.17 -7.30
CA LEU A 117 -5.35 3.01 -7.78
C LEU A 117 -5.20 3.06 -9.31
N GLY A 118 -6.05 2.35 -10.06
CA GLY A 118 -6.02 2.34 -11.53
C GLY A 118 -5.11 1.26 -12.14
N GLY A 119 -4.83 0.18 -11.43
CA GLY A 119 -4.00 -0.95 -11.84
C GLY A 119 -2.51 -0.82 -11.44
N SER A 120 -1.78 -1.94 -11.37
CA SER A 120 -0.35 -1.98 -10.98
C SER A 120 0.53 -1.05 -11.83
N SER A 121 0.19 -0.87 -13.11
CA SER A 121 0.93 -0.02 -14.04
C SER A 121 0.84 1.49 -13.74
N ALA A 122 -0.13 1.94 -12.95
CA ALA A 122 -0.28 3.35 -12.60
C ALA A 122 0.60 3.77 -11.42
N LEU A 123 1.17 2.80 -10.69
CA LEU A 123 1.93 3.05 -9.47
C LEU A 123 3.41 2.70 -9.63
N HIS A 124 4.20 3.71 -10.00
CA HIS A 124 5.65 3.63 -9.95
C HIS A 124 6.17 4.13 -8.60
N ILE A 125 6.92 3.26 -7.92
CA ILE A 125 7.73 3.66 -6.76
C ILE A 125 9.07 4.23 -7.25
N PRO A 126 9.65 5.20 -6.52
CA PRO A 126 10.97 5.71 -6.85
C PRO A 126 12.02 4.61 -6.74
N ALA A 127 13.04 4.65 -7.60
CA ALA A 127 14.20 3.77 -7.47
C ALA A 127 14.90 4.01 -6.13
N PHE A 128 15.50 2.96 -5.57
CA PHE A 128 16.26 3.08 -4.32
C PHE A 128 17.52 3.93 -4.57
N PRO A 129 17.76 5.01 -3.82
CA PRO A 129 18.93 5.85 -4.02
C PRO A 129 20.22 5.10 -3.66
N SER A 130 21.27 5.27 -4.46
CA SER A 130 22.58 4.62 -4.21
C SER A 130 23.14 5.07 -2.86
N GLY A 131 23.36 4.11 -1.95
CA GLY A 131 23.84 4.38 -0.58
C GLY A 131 22.77 4.91 0.38
N GLY A 132 21.50 4.95 -0.04
CA GLY A 132 20.37 5.29 0.84
C GLY A 132 20.11 4.21 1.89
N CYS A 133 19.30 4.57 2.88
CA CYS A 133 18.85 3.67 3.93
C CYS A 133 17.35 3.37 3.77
N LEU A 134 16.92 2.17 4.17
CA LEU A 134 15.51 1.78 4.15
C LEU A 134 14.66 2.69 5.04
N ILE A 135 15.20 3.15 6.17
CA ILE A 135 14.49 4.02 7.11
C ILE A 135 14.06 5.36 6.49
N ASP A 136 14.78 5.86 5.48
CA ASP A 136 14.42 7.09 4.76
C ASP A 136 13.54 6.78 3.55
N TYR A 137 13.72 5.61 2.93
CA TYR A 137 13.01 5.21 1.73
C TYR A 137 11.57 4.74 2.01
N VAL A 138 11.37 3.94 3.06
CA VAL A 138 10.05 3.39 3.43
C VAL A 138 9.03 4.51 3.68
N PRO A 139 9.32 5.58 4.47
CA PRO A 139 8.40 6.69 4.65
C PRO A 139 8.05 7.42 3.36
N GLN A 140 9.00 7.57 2.43
CA GLN A 140 8.74 8.20 1.12
C GLN A 140 7.72 7.39 0.31
N VAL A 141 7.84 6.06 0.29
CA VAL A 141 6.88 5.18 -0.37
C VAL A 141 5.51 5.25 0.31
N CYS A 142 5.47 5.25 1.66
CA CYS A 142 4.24 5.44 2.42
C CYS A 142 3.54 6.78 2.09
N GLN A 143 4.30 7.87 2.01
CA GLN A 143 3.77 9.18 1.66
C GLN A 143 3.20 9.22 0.25
N LEU A 144 3.89 8.61 -0.73
CA LEU A 144 3.38 8.51 -2.10
C LEU A 144 2.06 7.74 -2.17
N LEU A 145 1.96 6.62 -1.45
CA LEU A 145 0.72 5.85 -1.34
C LEU A 145 -0.39 6.68 -0.69
N ASN A 146 -0.12 7.30 0.46
CA ASN A 146 -1.08 8.14 1.16
C ASN A 146 -1.59 9.29 0.29
N ASN A 147 -0.69 9.98 -0.42
CA ASN A 147 -1.06 11.07 -1.32
C ASN A 147 -1.99 10.60 -2.44
N LYS A 148 -1.74 9.44 -3.03
CA LYS A 148 -2.62 8.87 -4.06
C LYS A 148 -3.96 8.44 -3.51
N VAL A 149 -3.99 7.78 -2.35
CA VAL A 149 -5.23 7.38 -1.67
C VAL A 149 -6.07 8.63 -1.37
N GLN A 150 -5.46 9.68 -0.81
CA GLN A 150 -6.12 10.96 -0.55
C GLN A 150 -6.62 11.62 -1.84
N TYR A 151 -5.85 11.59 -2.93
CA TYR A 151 -6.30 12.13 -4.22
C TYR A 151 -7.55 11.44 -4.76
N ILE A 152 -7.63 10.12 -4.64
CA ILE A 152 -8.80 9.34 -5.05
C ILE A 152 -10.02 9.67 -4.18
N ILE A 153 -9.83 9.71 -2.86
CA ILE A 153 -10.87 10.06 -1.90
C ILE A 153 -11.41 11.49 -2.17
N GLN A 154 -10.52 12.46 -2.38
CA GLN A 154 -10.90 13.85 -2.71
C GLN A 154 -11.62 13.95 -4.06
N GLY A 155 -11.10 13.26 -5.08
CA GLY A 155 -11.74 13.19 -6.39
C GLY A 155 -13.10 12.49 -6.36
N TYR A 156 -13.33 11.62 -5.37
CA TYR A 156 -14.63 11.03 -5.11
C TYR A 156 -15.59 11.99 -4.41
N HIS A 157 -15.20 12.58 -3.28
CA HIS A 157 -16.05 13.54 -2.57
C HIS A 157 -16.49 14.70 -3.46
N LYS A 158 -15.63 15.17 -4.36
CA LYS A 158 -15.97 16.21 -5.34
C LYS A 158 -17.02 15.77 -6.36
N ARG A 159 -17.05 14.48 -6.74
CA ARG A 159 -18.09 13.90 -7.61
C ARG A 159 -19.38 13.64 -6.84
N GLU A 160 -19.30 13.17 -5.61
CA GLU A 160 -20.46 12.89 -4.75
C GLU A 160 -21.21 14.17 -4.37
N SER A 161 -20.48 15.25 -4.07
CA SER A 161 -21.06 16.58 -3.81
C SER A 161 -21.59 17.28 -5.07
N THR A 162 -21.25 16.79 -6.26
CA THR A 162 -21.89 17.24 -7.52
C THR A 162 -23.14 16.42 -7.86
N SER A 163 -23.23 15.17 -7.37
CA SER A 163 -24.38 14.28 -7.60
C SER A 163 -25.50 14.38 -6.57
N LEU A 164 -25.24 14.99 -5.40
CA LEU A 164 -26.30 15.39 -4.49
C LEU A 164 -26.73 16.80 -4.87
N PRO A 165 -27.89 17.00 -5.52
CA PRO A 165 -28.45 18.32 -5.60
C PRO A 165 -28.61 18.83 -4.16
N SER A 166 -27.96 19.95 -3.84
CA SER A 166 -28.31 20.76 -2.67
C SER A 166 -29.84 20.89 -2.61
N SER A 167 -30.43 21.04 -1.43
CA SER A 167 -31.89 21.28 -1.32
C SER A 167 -32.36 22.40 -2.26
N ALA A 168 -31.51 23.42 -2.48
CA ALA A 168 -31.73 24.48 -3.45
C ALA A 168 -31.81 24.00 -4.92
N THR A 169 -31.06 22.96 -5.30
CA THR A 169 -31.15 22.31 -6.62
C THR A 169 -32.30 21.30 -6.75
N LEU A 170 -32.95 20.90 -5.66
CA LEU A 170 -34.24 20.19 -5.73
C LEU A 170 -35.41 21.19 -5.76
N GLU A 171 -35.28 22.34 -5.09
CA GLU A 171 -36.28 23.41 -5.08
C GLU A 171 -36.42 24.12 -6.42
N TRP A 172 -35.33 24.44 -7.15
CA TRP A 172 -35.48 25.00 -8.52
C TRP A 172 -36.07 23.98 -9.50
N ALA A 173 -35.75 22.69 -9.34
CA ALA A 173 -36.23 21.63 -10.22
C ALA A 173 -37.72 21.36 -9.96
N SER A 174 -38.16 21.35 -8.70
CA SER A 174 -39.59 21.24 -8.35
C SER A 174 -40.37 22.50 -8.75
N SER A 175 -39.80 23.69 -8.56
CA SER A 175 -40.42 24.96 -8.96
C SER A 175 -40.58 25.07 -10.49
N SER A 176 -39.58 24.60 -11.24
CA SER A 176 -39.63 24.60 -12.72
C SER A 176 -40.63 23.57 -13.26
N MET A 177 -40.82 22.45 -12.55
CA MET A 177 -41.81 21.42 -12.92
C MET A 177 -43.25 21.86 -12.62
N MET A 178 -43.50 22.53 -11.47
CA MET A 178 -44.83 23.09 -11.17
C MET A 178 -45.25 24.22 -12.13
N GLN A 179 -44.29 24.96 -12.68
CA GLN A 179 -44.57 26.04 -13.63
C GLN A 179 -44.98 25.52 -15.02
N TRP A 180 -44.50 24.33 -15.40
CA TRP A 180 -44.88 23.64 -16.64
C TRP A 180 -46.33 23.13 -16.60
N ASP A 181 -46.76 22.56 -15.48
CA ASP A 181 -48.13 22.05 -15.31
C ASP A 181 -49.19 23.17 -15.29
N SER A 182 -48.80 24.39 -14.89
CA SER A 182 -49.70 25.56 -14.90
C SER A 182 -49.85 26.21 -16.28
N GLN A 183 -48.92 25.99 -17.22
CA GLN A 183 -49.01 26.55 -18.58
C GLN A 183 -49.65 25.58 -19.59
N ASN A 184 -49.81 24.30 -19.25
CA ASN A 184 -50.21 23.27 -20.21
C ASN A 184 -51.51 22.53 -19.86
N SER A 185 -52.38 23.12 -19.02
CA SER A 185 -53.76 22.63 -18.88
C SER A 185 -54.63 23.14 -20.02
N PRO A 186 -55.10 22.29 -20.95
CA PRO A 186 -56.14 22.70 -21.90
C PRO A 186 -57.48 22.70 -21.16
N PHE A 187 -58.01 23.90 -20.91
CA PHE A 187 -59.44 24.09 -20.74
C PHE A 187 -60.12 23.91 -22.10
N TYR A 188 -60.98 22.89 -22.17
CA TYR A 188 -61.97 22.57 -23.21
C TYR A 188 -61.46 22.11 -24.59
#